data_AF-A0A927XXE7-F1
#
_entry.id   AF-A0A927XXE7-F1
#
_cell.length_a   1.000
_cell.length_b   1.000
_cell.length_c   1.000
_cell.angle_alpha   90.00
_cell.angle_beta   90.00
_cell.angle_gamma   90.00
#
_symmetry.space_group_name_H-M   'P 1'
#
loop_
_entity.id
_entity.type
_entity.pdbx_description
1 polymer ?
#
loop_
_entity_poly.entity_id
_entity_poly.type
_entity_poly.pdbx_seq_one_letter_code
_entity_poly.pdbx_strand_id
1 'polypeptide(L)'
;MRCLAFWQWWCCARCSWASRWKRRRGRRRKMGEWILFAVSVLLLVCGLFLMLSAVIGQYRFQYVLNRMHAASMGDSLGLGLVLLSLCLSTSDGWLIAKYLLVVLFVWLTSPTAGHLIARLEIATDSQYQQEMEMIEK
;
A
#
# COMPACT_ATOMS: atom_id res chain seq x y z
N MET A 1 -3.30 -27.00 -4.76
CA MET A 1 -4.55 -26.71 -4.02
C MET A 1 -4.31 -26.30 -2.55
N ARG A 2 -3.32 -25.45 -2.25
CA ARG A 2 -3.00 -24.98 -0.87
C ARG A 2 -3.14 -23.47 -0.67
N CYS A 3 -3.67 -22.73 -1.66
CA CYS A 3 -3.80 -21.26 -1.60
C CYS A 3 -5.10 -20.76 -0.91
N LEU A 4 -6.14 -21.60 -0.78
CA LEU A 4 -7.41 -21.19 -0.17
C LEU A 4 -7.38 -21.14 1.37
N ALA A 5 -6.39 -21.75 2.02
CA ALA A 5 -6.31 -21.79 3.48
C ALA A 5 -5.96 -20.43 4.11
N PHE A 6 -5.18 -19.59 3.41
CA PHE A 6 -4.82 -18.26 3.90
C PHE A 6 -6.02 -17.30 3.92
N TRP A 7 -6.93 -17.46 2.93
CA TRP A 7 -8.15 -16.67 2.85
C TRP A 7 -9.22 -17.08 3.88
N GLN A 8 -9.28 -18.37 4.23
CA GLN A 8 -10.24 -18.86 5.23
C GLN A 8 -9.85 -18.43 6.66
N TRP A 9 -8.55 -18.42 6.98
CA TRP A 9 -8.05 -17.98 8.28
C TRP A 9 -8.28 -16.47 8.52
N TRP A 10 -8.19 -15.67 7.46
CA TRP A 10 -8.44 -14.22 7.52
C TRP A 10 -9.91 -13.86 7.78
N CYS A 11 -10.86 -14.70 7.38
CA CYS A 11 -12.29 -14.49 7.65
C CYS A 11 -12.67 -14.75 9.12
N CYS A 12 -12.02 -15.70 9.80
CA CYS A 12 -12.39 -16.11 11.16
C CYS A 12 -11.84 -15.14 12.23
N ALA A 13 -10.64 -14.61 12.05
CA ALA A 13 -10.08 -13.56 12.92
C ALA A 13 -10.88 -12.24 12.85
N ARG A 14 -11.63 -12.03 11.76
CA ARG A 14 -12.45 -10.84 11.51
C ARG A 14 -13.72 -10.76 12.37
N CYS A 15 -14.19 -11.89 12.91
CA CYS A 15 -15.49 -11.97 13.59
C CYS A 15 -15.42 -11.84 15.12
N SER A 16 -14.34 -12.33 15.75
CA SER A 16 -14.23 -12.35 17.22
C SER A 16 -13.87 -10.99 17.84
N TRP A 17 -13.00 -10.21 17.20
CA TRP A 17 -12.46 -8.98 17.80
C TRP A 17 -13.33 -7.73 17.57
N ALA A 18 -14.19 -7.73 16.54
CA ALA A 18 -14.87 -6.53 16.04
C ALA A 18 -15.98 -5.96 16.95
N SER A 19 -16.44 -6.70 17.96
CA SER A 19 -17.66 -6.35 18.70
C SER A 19 -17.45 -5.66 20.06
N ARG A 20 -16.25 -5.73 20.66
CA ARG A 20 -16.07 -5.34 22.09
C ARG A 20 -15.47 -3.96 22.32
N TRP A 21 -14.89 -3.32 21.31
CA TRP A 21 -14.18 -2.04 21.46
C TRP A 21 -14.99 -0.81 21.04
N LYS A 22 -16.32 -0.95 21.07
CA LYS A 22 -17.30 0.09 20.77
C LYS A 22 -17.49 1.04 21.95
N ARG A 23 -16.51 1.88 22.28
CA ARG A 23 -16.77 3.01 23.19
C ARG A 23 -15.72 4.12 23.09
N ARG A 24 -16.21 5.30 22.71
CA ARG A 24 -15.71 6.66 22.97
C ARG A 24 -14.61 7.22 22.07
N ARG A 25 -15.05 7.96 21.05
CA ARG A 25 -14.63 9.37 20.89
C ARG A 25 -15.68 10.14 20.09
N GLY A 26 -16.58 10.83 20.81
CA GLY A 26 -17.48 11.80 20.20
C GLY A 26 -16.68 13.03 19.75
N ARG A 27 -17.03 13.59 18.58
CA ARG A 27 -16.43 14.83 18.08
C ARG A 27 -17.51 15.73 17.51
N ARG A 28 -17.97 16.68 18.33
CA ARG A 28 -18.59 17.95 17.88
C ARG A 28 -17.46 18.90 17.47
N ARG A 29 -17.40 19.39 16.21
CA ARG A 29 -16.73 20.65 15.84
C ARG A 29 -17.30 21.27 14.54
N LYS A 30 -18.46 21.92 14.60
CA LYS A 30 -19.27 22.36 13.44
C LYS A 30 -18.67 23.38 12.45
N MET A 31 -17.64 24.17 12.79
CA MET A 31 -17.09 25.21 11.91
C MET A 31 -15.76 24.82 11.22
N GLY A 32 -15.04 23.85 11.80
CA GLY A 32 -13.84 23.27 11.18
C GLY A 32 -14.13 22.12 10.21
N GLU A 33 -15.39 21.63 10.15
CA GLU A 33 -15.76 20.49 9.31
C GLU A 33 -15.60 20.82 7.83
N TRP A 34 -15.91 22.04 7.40
CA TRP A 34 -15.77 22.46 6.00
C TRP A 34 -14.31 22.47 5.54
N ILE A 35 -13.39 22.95 6.38
CA ILE A 35 -11.95 22.97 6.08
C ILE A 35 -11.40 21.54 6.06
N LEU A 36 -11.77 20.73 7.05
CA LEU A 36 -11.38 19.32 7.10
C LEU A 36 -11.92 18.55 5.88
N PHE A 37 -13.14 18.83 5.46
CA PHE A 37 -13.76 18.22 4.29
C PHE A 37 -13.04 18.62 3.01
N ALA A 38 -12.73 19.91 2.83
CA ALA A 38 -11.97 20.41 1.70
C ALA A 38 -10.56 19.77 1.63
N VAL A 39 -9.86 19.71 2.76
CA VAL A 39 -8.52 19.08 2.86
C VAL A 39 -8.59 17.58 2.57
N SER A 40 -9.59 16.86 3.11
CA SER A 40 -9.78 15.43 2.83
C SER A 40 -10.03 15.15 1.35
N VAL A 41 -10.85 15.97 0.68
CA VAL A 41 -11.12 15.83 -0.75
C VAL A 41 -9.87 16.11 -1.57
N LEU A 42 -9.13 17.18 -1.26
CA LEU A 42 -7.86 17.50 -1.93
C LEU A 42 -6.83 16.37 -1.78
N LEU A 43 -6.68 15.82 -0.57
CA LEU A 43 -5.80 14.68 -0.34
C LEU A 43 -6.23 13.43 -1.13
N LEU A 44 -7.54 13.18 -1.24
CA LEU A 44 -8.06 12.03 -1.97
C LEU A 44 -7.80 12.16 -3.47
N VAL A 45 -8.06 13.32 -4.05
CA VAL A 45 -7.78 13.62 -5.46
C VAL A 45 -6.27 13.54 -5.74
N CYS A 46 -5.44 14.08 -4.85
CA CYS A 46 -3.98 14.02 -4.97
C CYS A 46 -3.48 12.57 -4.90
N GLY A 47 -3.99 11.76 -3.95
CA GLY A 47 -3.67 10.34 -3.84
C GLY A 47 -4.07 9.55 -5.09
N LEU A 48 -5.25 9.84 -5.66
CA LEU A 48 -5.72 9.21 -6.90
C LEU A 48 -4.84 9.58 -8.10
N PHE A 49 -4.45 10.86 -8.21
CA PHE A 49 -3.55 11.33 -9.26
C PHE A 49 -2.16 10.67 -9.16
N LEU A 50 -1.62 10.53 -7.95
CA LEU A 50 -0.36 9.82 -7.72
C LEU A 50 -0.46 8.34 -8.13
N MET A 51 -1.56 7.67 -7.80
CA MET A 51 -1.82 6.29 -8.21
C MET A 51 -1.84 6.14 -9.74
N LEU A 52 -2.50 7.06 -10.45
CA LEU A 52 -2.51 7.09 -11.92
C LEU A 52 -1.10 7.32 -12.48
N SER A 53 -0.35 8.27 -11.91
CA SER A 53 1.03 8.56 -12.32
C SER A 53 1.97 7.37 -12.10
N ALA A 54 1.77 6.61 -11.03
CA ALA A 54 2.55 5.41 -10.72
C ALA A 54 2.30 4.30 -11.76
N VAL A 55 1.04 4.10 -12.16
CA VAL A 55 0.68 3.16 -13.24
C VAL A 55 1.35 3.57 -14.55
N ILE A 56 1.31 4.86 -14.91
CA ILE A 56 1.99 5.38 -16.11
C ILE A 56 3.51 5.17 -16.03
N GLY A 57 4.12 5.43 -14.88
CA GLY A 57 5.55 5.18 -14.64
C GLY A 57 5.93 3.71 -14.81
N GLN A 58 5.03 2.80 -14.42
CA GLN A 58 5.22 1.37 -14.55
C GLN A 58 5.29 0.89 -16.02
N TYR A 59 4.59 1.57 -16.94
CA TYR A 59 4.64 1.26 -18.38
C TYR A 59 5.87 1.85 -19.09
N ARG A 60 6.54 2.85 -18.49
CA ARG A 60 7.69 3.53 -19.12
C ARG A 60 9.02 2.79 -18.92
N PHE A 61 9.18 2.04 -17.84
CA PHE A 61 10.42 1.32 -17.56
C PHE A 61 10.42 -0.10 -18.14
N GLN A 62 11.46 -0.44 -18.92
CA GLN A 62 11.63 -1.75 -19.57
C GLN A 62 12.26 -2.81 -18.64
N TYR A 63 12.93 -2.41 -17.54
CA TYR A 63 13.59 -3.32 -16.61
C TYR A 63 12.66 -3.78 -15.47
N VAL A 64 12.67 -5.08 -15.17
CA VAL A 64 11.77 -5.73 -14.17
C VAL A 64 11.97 -5.15 -12.77
N LEU A 65 13.22 -4.98 -12.32
CA LEU A 65 13.54 -4.44 -11.00
C LEU A 65 13.08 -2.98 -10.84
N ASN A 66 13.32 -2.16 -11.87
CA ASN A 66 12.95 -0.75 -11.87
C ASN A 66 11.42 -0.56 -11.89
N ARG A 67 10.69 -1.47 -12.56
CA ARG A 67 9.22 -1.51 -12.57
C ARG A 67 8.63 -1.82 -11.19
N MET A 68 9.23 -2.75 -10.44
CA MET A 68 8.77 -3.12 -9.09
C MET A 68 9.06 -2.01 -8.06
N HIS A 69 10.22 -1.35 -8.18
CA HIS A 69 10.55 -0.20 -7.34
C HIS A 69 9.56 0.96 -7.57
N ALA A 70 9.32 1.32 -8.83
CA ALA A 70 8.35 2.36 -9.20
C ALA A 70 6.92 2.04 -8.69
N ALA A 71 6.49 0.78 -8.77
CA ALA A 71 5.19 0.35 -8.23
C ALA A 71 5.11 0.52 -6.71
N SER A 72 6.13 0.07 -5.97
CA SER A 72 6.16 0.15 -4.50
C SER A 72 6.17 1.59 -3.95
N MET A 73 6.83 2.52 -4.65
CA MET A 73 6.80 3.96 -4.31
C MET A 73 5.40 4.55 -4.54
N GLY A 74 4.75 4.16 -5.64
CA GLY A 74 3.38 4.55 -5.95
C GLY A 74 2.37 4.06 -4.92
N ASP A 75 2.48 2.80 -4.49
CA ASP A 75 1.63 2.23 -3.46
C ASP A 75 1.85 2.91 -2.10
N SER A 76 3.10 3.12 -1.68
CA SER A 76 3.41 3.72 -0.38
C SER A 76 2.91 5.18 -0.27
N LEU A 77 3.06 5.97 -1.33
CA LEU A 77 2.58 7.35 -1.37
C LEU A 77 1.08 7.44 -1.65
N GLY A 78 0.58 6.76 -2.68
CA GLY A 78 -0.82 6.81 -3.09
C GLY A 78 -1.76 6.21 -2.05
N LEU A 79 -1.50 4.97 -1.63
CA LEU A 79 -2.32 4.31 -0.60
C LEU A 79 -2.21 5.06 0.74
N GLY A 80 -1.01 5.58 1.06
CA GLY A 80 -0.77 6.41 2.24
C GLY A 80 -1.66 7.67 2.27
N LEU A 81 -1.70 8.44 1.18
CA LEU A 81 -2.52 9.66 1.09
C LEU A 81 -4.02 9.35 1.13
N VAL A 82 -4.48 8.32 0.42
CA VAL A 82 -5.90 7.92 0.42
C VAL A 82 -6.34 7.50 1.82
N LEU A 83 -5.53 6.70 2.51
CA LEU A 83 -5.83 6.25 3.88
C LEU A 83 -5.77 7.40 4.89
N LEU A 84 -4.86 8.37 4.70
CA LEU A 84 -4.83 9.58 5.52
C LEU A 84 -6.16 10.35 5.36
N SER A 85 -6.63 10.56 4.13
CA SER A 85 -7.92 11.19 3.86
C SER A 85 -9.10 10.47 4.54
N LEU A 86 -9.13 9.13 4.46
CA LEU A 86 -10.15 8.33 5.16
C LEU A 86 -10.06 8.42 6.68
N CYS A 87 -8.85 8.52 7.23
CA CYS A 87 -8.59 8.69 8.66
C CYS A 87 -9.05 10.06 9.17
N LEU A 88 -8.89 11.11 8.36
CA LEU A 88 -9.47 12.43 8.65
C LEU A 88 -11.01 12.40 8.62
N SER A 89 -11.59 11.64 7.69
CA SER A 89 -13.05 11.55 7.54
C SER A 89 -13.74 10.64 8.56
N THR A 90 -13.01 9.69 9.14
CA THR A 90 -13.54 8.66 10.06
C THR A 90 -13.07 8.93 11.49
N SER A 91 -13.99 9.16 12.43
CA SER A 91 -13.64 9.33 13.85
C SER A 91 -13.54 8.01 14.65
N ASP A 92 -13.72 6.87 13.99
CA ASP A 92 -13.67 5.55 14.61
C ASP A 92 -12.25 4.98 14.68
N GLY A 93 -11.68 4.93 15.87
CA GLY A 93 -10.34 4.37 16.10
C GLY A 93 -10.18 2.90 15.67
N TRP A 94 -11.26 2.12 15.65
CA TRP A 94 -11.24 0.73 15.19
C TRP A 94 -11.06 0.58 13.68
N LEU A 95 -11.65 1.52 12.92
CA LEU A 95 -11.48 1.58 11.47
C LEU A 95 -10.05 2.01 11.14
N ILE A 96 -9.53 3.01 11.86
CA ILE A 96 -8.13 3.47 11.72
C ILE A 96 -7.13 2.35 12.02
N ALA A 97 -7.35 1.58 13.09
CA ALA A 97 -6.49 0.44 13.42
C ALA A 97 -6.49 -0.65 12.33
N LYS A 98 -7.65 -0.92 11.72
CA LYS A 98 -7.75 -1.83 10.56
C LYS A 98 -6.99 -1.31 9.35
N TYR A 99 -7.12 -0.03 9.02
CA TYR A 99 -6.40 0.59 7.91
C TYR A 99 -4.88 0.52 8.10
N LEU A 100 -4.39 0.79 9.31
CA LEU A 100 -2.96 0.71 9.64
C LEU A 100 -2.44 -0.74 9.53
N LEU A 101 -3.22 -1.72 9.97
CA LEU A 101 -2.87 -3.14 9.83
C LEU A 101 -2.70 -3.54 8.35
N VAL A 102 -3.57 -3.03 7.45
CA VAL A 102 -3.47 -3.30 6.01
C VAL A 102 -2.19 -2.69 5.43
N VAL A 103 -1.85 -1.45 5.79
CA VAL A 103 -0.61 -0.80 5.32
C VAL A 103 0.63 -1.58 5.74
N LEU A 104 0.71 -1.98 7.01
CA LEU A 104 1.82 -2.79 7.50
C LEU A 104 1.95 -4.09 6.73
N PHE A 105 0.82 -4.73 6.43
CA PHE A 105 0.83 -5.98 5.67
C PHE A 105 1.34 -5.79 4.23
N VAL A 106 0.90 -4.73 3.55
CA VAL A 106 1.39 -4.36 2.21
C VAL A 106 2.89 -4.06 2.25
N TRP A 107 3.35 -3.31 3.26
CA TRP A 107 4.76 -2.96 3.44
C TRP A 107 5.66 -4.16 3.70
N LEU A 108 5.19 -5.19 4.42
CA LEU A 108 5.93 -6.44 4.60
C LEU A 108 5.90 -7.32 3.34
N THR A 109 4.84 -7.20 2.54
CA THR A 109 4.72 -7.93 1.27
C THR A 109 5.72 -7.40 0.23
N SER A 110 5.95 -6.09 0.17
CA SER A 110 6.85 -5.46 -0.79
C SER A 110 8.30 -6.00 -0.79
N PRO A 111 9.03 -6.07 0.35
CA PRO A 111 10.39 -6.64 0.39
C PRO A 111 10.39 -8.16 0.18
N THR A 112 9.33 -8.86 0.59
CA THR A 112 9.21 -10.30 0.37
C THR A 112 9.08 -10.62 -1.12
N ALA A 113 8.26 -9.84 -1.84
CA ALA A 113 8.13 -9.93 -3.29
C ALA A 113 9.45 -9.56 -3.98
N GLY A 114 10.12 -8.48 -3.55
CA GLY A 114 11.42 -8.07 -4.10
C GLY A 114 12.49 -9.15 -3.95
N HIS A 115 12.59 -9.79 -2.79
CA HIS A 115 13.54 -10.87 -2.56
C HIS A 115 13.25 -12.11 -3.42
N LEU A 116 11.98 -12.47 -3.62
CA LEU A 116 11.61 -13.58 -4.49
C LEU A 116 11.93 -13.28 -5.96
N ILE A 117 11.62 -12.06 -6.42
CA ILE A 117 11.90 -11.61 -7.79
C ILE A 117 13.41 -11.58 -8.06
N ALA A 118 14.21 -11.07 -7.12
CA ALA A 118 15.67 -11.09 -7.24
C ALA A 118 16.23 -12.52 -7.38
N ARG A 119 15.70 -13.49 -6.62
CA ARG A 119 16.09 -14.90 -6.76
C ARG A 119 15.65 -15.54 -8.07
N LEU A 120 14.50 -15.14 -8.61
CA LEU A 120 13.98 -15.64 -9.88
C LEU A 120 14.78 -15.10 -11.06
N GLU A 121 15.14 -13.83 -11.03
CA GLU A 121 16.01 -13.21 -12.03
C GLU A 121 17.34 -13.99 -12.12
N ILE A 122 17.99 -14.22 -10.97
CA ILE A 122 19.27 -14.96 -10.87
C ILE A 122 19.16 -16.40 -11.41
N ALA A 123 18.03 -17.04 -11.21
CA ALA A 123 17.80 -18.41 -11.65
C ALA A 123 17.39 -18.54 -13.12
N THR A 124 16.90 -17.46 -13.74
CA THR A 124 16.32 -17.47 -15.10
C THR A 124 17.27 -16.89 -16.15
N ASP A 125 18.17 -15.98 -15.77
CA ASP A 125 18.95 -15.20 -16.73
C ASP A 125 20.40 -15.71 -16.91
N SER A 126 20.77 -15.96 -18.17
CA SER A 126 22.14 -16.27 -18.64
C SER A 126 22.91 -15.03 -19.15
N GLN A 127 22.29 -13.84 -19.08
CA GLN A 127 22.79 -12.55 -19.58
C GLN A 127 23.36 -11.62 -18.50
N TYR A 128 23.39 -12.01 -17.21
CA TYR A 128 24.03 -11.27 -16.11
C TYR A 128 25.48 -10.83 -16.35
N GLN A 129 26.23 -11.61 -17.13
CA GLN A 129 27.65 -11.32 -17.40
C GLN A 129 27.84 -9.99 -18.14
N GLN A 130 26.90 -9.56 -19.01
CA GLN A 130 27.10 -8.34 -19.82
C GLN A 130 26.88 -7.03 -19.04
N GLU A 131 26.09 -7.02 -17.96
CA GLU A 131 25.87 -5.81 -17.15
C GLU A 131 26.94 -5.64 -16.05
N MET A 132 27.51 -6.73 -15.50
CA MET A 132 28.62 -6.62 -14.54
C MET A 132 29.96 -6.25 -15.21
N GLU A 133 30.19 -6.62 -16.48
CA GLU A 133 31.39 -6.22 -17.24
C GLU A 133 31.50 -4.69 -17.47
N MET A 134 30.38 -3.95 -17.41
CA MET A 134 30.32 -2.50 -17.64
C MET A 134 30.51 -1.65 -16.38
N ILE A 135 30.55 -2.26 -15.18
CA ILE A 135 30.86 -1.54 -13.92
C ILE A 135 32.36 -1.59 -13.59
N GLU A 136 33.10 -2.55 -14.17
CA GLU A 136 34.55 -2.70 -13.96
C GLU A 136 35.41 -1.97 -15.03
N LYS A 137 34.80 -1.18 -15.93
CA LYS A 137 35.51 -0.39 -16.95
C LYS A 137 35.44 1.10 -16.68
#